data_AF-A0A7L5XUU0-F1
#
_entry.id   AF-A0A7L5XUU0-F1
#
_cell.length_a   1.000
_cell.length_b   1.000
_cell.length_c   1.000
_cell.angle_alpha   90.00
_cell.angle_beta   90.00
_cell.angle_gamma   90.00
#
_symmetry.space_group_name_H-M   'P 1'
#
loop_
_entity.id
_entity.type
_entity.pdbx_description
1 polymer ?
#
loop_
_entity_poly.entity_id
_entity_poly.type
_entity_poly.pdbx_seq_one_letter_code
_entity_poly.pdbx_strand_id
1 'polypeptide(L)' 'MAKDIKVPDIGDFKNVPVIEIFVTPGQTIKAEDPLVSLESDKATMDVPAPEGGVVKDIRVKIGDKVSEAPSF' A
#
# COMPACT_ATOMS: atom_id res chain seq x y z
N MET A 1 16.31 -14.09 2.82
CA MET A 1 15.40 -13.60 3.87
C MET A 1 14.31 -12.81 3.16
N ALA A 2 13.06 -13.25 3.22
CA ALA A 2 11.93 -12.49 2.67
C ALA A 2 11.28 -11.78 3.85
N LYS A 3 11.19 -10.45 3.78
CA LYS A 3 10.63 -9.60 4.83
C LYS A 3 9.30 -9.07 4.31
N ASP A 4 8.23 -9.33 5.06
CA ASP A 4 6.90 -8.89 4.67
C ASP A 4 6.81 -7.36 4.78
N ILE A 5 6.60 -6.70 3.64
CA ILE A 5 6.34 -5.26 3.58
C ILE A 5 4.88 -5.05 3.98
N LYS A 6 4.69 -4.44 5.15
CA LYS A 6 3.38 -4.06 5.65
C LYS A 6 2.98 -2.72 5.05
N VAL A 7 1.68 -2.53 4.83
CA VAL A 7 1.11 -1.24 4.46
C VAL A 7 1.47 -0.25 5.59
N PRO A 8 2.18 0.85 5.29
CA PRO A 8 2.50 1.84 6.30
C PRO A 8 1.23 2.55 6.78
N ASP A 9 1.34 3.21 7.93
CA ASP A 9 0.25 3.91 8.59
C ASP A 9 -0.42 4.89 7.60
N ILE A 10 -1.66 4.57 7.23
CA ILE A 10 -2.48 5.40 6.34
C ILE A 10 -3.27 6.47 7.14
N GLY A 11 -2.91 6.69 8.41
CA GLY A 11 -3.59 7.58 9.35
C GLY A 11 -4.91 6.99 9.87
N ASP A 12 -5.75 7.84 10.48
CA ASP A 12 -7.06 7.47 11.04
C ASP A 12 -8.12 7.00 10.00
N PHE A 13 -7.73 6.85 8.73
CA PHE A 13 -8.66 6.48 7.68
C PHE A 13 -8.90 4.97 7.66
N LYS A 14 -10.13 4.58 8.01
CA LYS A 14 -10.60 3.18 7.96
C LYS A 14 -11.44 2.98 6.71
N ASN A 15 -11.20 1.89 5.99
CA ASN A 15 -11.94 1.51 4.76
C ASN A 15 -11.77 2.48 3.59
N VAL A 16 -10.55 2.91 3.30
CA VAL A 16 -10.28 3.76 2.14
C VAL A 16 -10.25 2.93 0.87
N PRO A 17 -10.99 3.30 -0.18
CA PRO A 17 -10.92 2.62 -1.46
C PRO A 17 -9.57 2.87 -2.15
N VAL A 18 -8.97 1.78 -2.65
CA VAL A 18 -7.82 1.86 -3.54
C VAL A 18 -8.29 2.31 -4.91
N ILE A 19 -7.78 3.43 -5.41
CA ILE A 19 -8.12 3.92 -6.76
C ILE A 19 -7.06 3.53 -7.79
N GLU A 20 -5.82 3.32 -7.36
CA GLU A 20 -4.70 3.03 -8.25
C GLU A 20 -3.63 2.18 -7.56
N ILE A 21 -2.97 1.29 -8.32
CA ILE A 21 -1.90 0.42 -7.84
C ILE A 21 -0.71 0.58 -8.79
N PHE A 22 0.44 1.03 -8.27
CA PHE A 22 1.67 1.26 -9.04
C PHE A 22 2.63 0.09 -9.04
N VAL A 23 2.32 -0.96 -8.26
CA VAL A 23 3.21 -2.09 -8.04
C VAL A 23 2.61 -3.39 -8.54
N THR A 24 3.46 -4.29 -9.00
CA THR A 24 3.07 -5.61 -9.50
C THR A 24 3.86 -6.72 -8.81
N PRO A 25 3.26 -7.92 -8.64
CA PRO A 25 3.99 -9.06 -8.09
C PRO A 25 5.15 -9.44 -9.02
N GLY A 26 6.35 -9.53 -8.46
CA GLY A 26 7.62 -9.73 -9.15
C GLY A 26 8.39 -8.43 -9.42
N GLN A 27 7.82 -7.26 -9.15
CA GLN A 27 8.49 -5.98 -9.32
C GLN A 27 9.37 -5.63 -8.13
N THR A 28 10.52 -5.04 -8.41
CA THR A 28 11.40 -4.45 -7.40
C THR A 28 10.99 -3.00 -7.16
N ILE A 29 10.66 -2.67 -5.92
CA ILE A 29 10.32 -1.33 -5.45
C ILE A 29 11.45 -0.80 -4.54
N LYS A 30 11.51 0.51 -4.36
CA LYS A 30 12.46 1.15 -3.42
C LYS A 30 11.72 1.70 -2.21
N ALA A 31 12.46 2.04 -1.15
CA ALA A 31 11.90 2.86 -0.09
C ALA A 31 11.43 4.21 -0.68
N GLU A 32 10.34 4.76 -0.15
CA GLU A 32 9.69 6.00 -0.60
C GLU A 32 8.94 5.89 -1.94
N ASP A 33 9.00 4.74 -2.62
CA ASP A 33 8.33 4.52 -3.91
C ASP A 33 6.82 4.31 -3.70
N PRO A 34 5.92 5.00 -4.43
CA PRO A 34 4.48 4.85 -4.24
C PRO A 34 4.02 3.42 -4.58
N LEU A 35 3.31 2.79 -3.65
CA LEU A 35 2.74 1.45 -3.81
C LEU A 35 1.34 1.53 -4.43
N VAL A 36 0.47 2.30 -3.81
CA VAL A 36 -0.96 2.44 -4.14
C VAL A 36 -1.42 3.86 -3.86
N SER A 37 -2.40 4.36 -4.63
CA SER A 37 -3.14 5.59 -4.30
C SER A 37 -4.50 5.24 -3.72
N LEU A 38 -4.84 5.94 -2.65
CA LEU A 38 -6.10 5.81 -1.94
C LEU A 38 -6.87 7.12 -2.09
N GLU A 39 -8.18 7.03 -2.32
CA GLU A 39 -9.06 8.20 -2.34
C GLU A 39 -9.84 8.28 -1.03
N SER A 40 -9.58 9.32 -0.25
CA SER A 40 -10.35 9.65 0.95
C SER A 40 -11.35 10.77 0.66
N ASP A 41 -12.31 10.96 1.56
CA ASP A 41 -13.47 11.86 1.44
C ASP A 41 -13.12 13.33 1.09
N LYS A 42 -11.87 13.73 1.30
CA LYS A 42 -11.37 15.09 1.01
C LYS A 42 -10.10 15.14 0.16
N ALA A 43 -9.40 14.02 -0.02
CA ALA A 43 -8.08 14.02 -0.66
C ALA A 43 -7.65 12.62 -1.10
N THR A 44 -6.84 12.57 -2.15
CA THR A 44 -6.05 11.40 -2.51
C THR A 44 -4.76 11.36 -1.71
N MET A 45 -4.41 10.18 -1.20
CA MET A 45 -3.17 9.93 -0.47
C MET A 45 -2.45 8.74 -1.10
N ASP A 46 -1.18 8.96 -1.43
CA ASP A 46 -0.32 7.92 -1.96
C ASP A 46 0.38 7.21 -0.80
N VAL A 47 0.40 5.89 -0.83
CA VAL A 47 1.05 5.07 0.19
C VAL A 47 2.47 4.75 -0.29
N PRO A 48 3.52 5.41 0.25
CA PRO A 48 4.89 5.09 -0.12
C PRO A 48 5.33 3.76 0.49
N ALA A 49 6.31 3.11 -0.11
CA ALA A 49 6.91 1.92 0.44
C ALA A 49 7.81 2.26 1.65
N PRO A 50 7.67 1.56 2.79
CA PRO A 50 8.52 1.80 3.95
C PRO A 50 9.96 1.31 3.75
N GLU A 51 10.16 0.32 2.87
CA GLU A 51 11.47 -0.25 2.55
C GLU A 51 11.47 -0.76 1.10
N GLY A 52 12.64 -0.78 0.47
CA GLY A 52 12.81 -1.35 -0.86
C GLY A 52 12.89 -2.88 -0.82
N GLY A 53 12.29 -3.53 -1.81
CA GLY A 53 12.22 -4.99 -1.88
C GLY A 53 11.57 -5.50 -3.16
N VAL A 54 11.40 -6.82 -3.25
CA VAL A 54 10.66 -7.46 -4.35
C VAL A 54 9.26 -7.78 -3.86
N VAL A 55 8.25 -7.27 -4.55
CA VAL A 55 6.84 -7.59 -4.28
C VAL A 55 6.63 -9.05 -4.60
N LYS A 56 6.32 -9.88 -3.60
CA LYS A 56 6.03 -11.30 -3.84
C LYS A 56 4.59 -11.52 -4.30
N ASP A 57 3.66 -10.85 -3.64
CA ASP A 57 2.23 -11.07 -3.82
C ASP A 57 1.48 -9.80 -3.41
N ILE A 58 0.33 -9.52 -4.04
CA ILE A 58 -0.50 -8.35 -3.75
C ILE A 58 -1.90 -8.86 -3.42
N ARG A 59 -2.34 -8.61 -2.18
CA ARG A 59 -3.69 -8.99 -1.70
C ARG A 59 -4.75 -7.90 -1.83
N VAL A 60 -4.37 -6.76 -2.41
CA VAL A 60 -5.25 -5.59 -2.60
C VAL A 60 -5.49 -5.35 -4.08
N LYS A 61 -6.68 -4.84 -4.43
CA LYS A 61 -7.06 -4.53 -5.82
C LYS A 61 -7.67 -3.13 -5.90
N ILE A 62 -7.74 -2.58 -7.12
CA ILE A 62 -8.47 -1.33 -7.37
C ILE A 62 -9.95 -1.55 -6.99
N GLY A 63 -10.50 -0.63 -6.21
CA GLY A 63 -11.83 -0.68 -5.61
C GLY A 63 -11.90 -1.43 -4.28
N ASP A 64 -10.81 -2.08 -3.86
CA ASP A 64 -10.75 -2.78 -2.58
C ASP A 64 -10.55 -1.79 -1.43
N LYS A 65 -11.03 -2.13 -0.25
CA LYS A 65 -11.00 -1.23 0.92
C LYS A 65 -9.86 -1.63 1.85
N VAL A 66 -8.88 -0.76 2.00
CA VAL A 66 -7.77 -0.96 2.93
C VAL A 66 -8.00 -0.21 4.23
N SER A 67 -7.48 -0.78 5.32
CA SER A 67 -7.52 -0.20 6.65
C SER A 67 -6.15 -0.36 7.29
N GLU A 68 -5.81 0.50 8.25
CA GLU A 68 -4.65 0.33 9.11
C GLU A 68 -4.62 -1.11 9.65
N ALA A 69 -3.55 -1.84 9.35
CA ALA A 69 -3.35 -3.18 9.89
C ALA A 69 -2.51 -3.05 11.17
N PRO A 70 -3.04 -3.41 12.35
CA PRO A 70 -2.27 -3.32 13.58
C PRO A 70 -1.12 -4.33 13.54
N SER A 71 0.05 -3.82 13.89
CA SER A 71 1.30 -4.54 14.11
C SER A 71 1.10 -5.74 15.04
N PHE A 72 1.12 -6.94 14.49
CA PHE A 72 1.51 -8.15 15.22
C PHE A 72 2.63 -8.87 14.46
#